data_AF-A0A5P9GQ32-F1
#
_entry.id   AF-A0A5P9GQ32-F1
#
_cell.length_a   1.000
_cell.length_b   1.000
_cell.length_c   1.000
_cell.angle_alpha   90.00
_cell.angle_beta   90.00
_cell.angle_gamma   90.00
#
_symmetry.space_group_name_H-M   'P 1'
#
loop_
_entity.id
_entity.type
_entity.pdbx_description
1 polymer ?
#
loop_
_entity_poly.entity_id
_entity_poly.type
_entity_poly.pdbx_seq_one_letter_code
_entity_poly.pdbx_strand_id
1 'polypeptide(L)' 'MAARRDVGMAIRADDAAAEKKARARVHAAKLALGERGPVWWNDGAPDQNRTFVHNSTYADWWAAHGGATPS' A
#
# COMPACT_ATOMS: atom_id res chain seq x y z
N MET A 1 -17.78 -4.81 0.85
CA MET A 1 -17.03 -4.83 2.14
C MET A 1 -16.87 -6.22 2.77
N ALA A 2 -17.26 -7.34 2.14
CA ALA A 2 -17.06 -8.69 2.69
C ALA A 2 -15.57 -9.10 2.76
N ALA A 3 -14.80 -8.88 1.69
CA ALA A 3 -13.39 -9.29 1.63
C ALA A 3 -12.49 -8.66 2.72
N ARG A 4 -12.79 -7.44 3.19
CA ARG A 4 -12.05 -6.82 4.31
C ARG A 4 -12.31 -7.52 5.64
N ARG A 5 -13.54 -8.02 5.84
CA ARG A 5 -13.88 -8.83 7.02
C ARG A 5 -13.21 -10.20 6.98
N ASP A 6 -13.16 -10.82 5.79
CA ASP A 6 -12.48 -12.12 5.59
C ASP A 6 -10.98 -12.05 5.95
N VAL A 7 -10.30 -10.94 5.63
CA VAL A 7 -8.90 -10.72 6.05
C VAL A 7 -8.78 -10.77 7.58
N GLY A 8 -9.64 -10.03 8.28
CA GLY A 8 -9.62 -10.01 9.75
C GLY A 8 -9.98 -11.36 10.37
N MET A 9 -10.86 -12.14 9.74
CA MET A 9 -11.17 -13.50 10.18
C MET A 9 -9.98 -14.46 9.99
N ALA A 10 -9.35 -14.43 8.82
CA ALA A 10 -8.19 -15.28 8.53
C ALA A 10 -7.01 -15.00 9.45
N ILE A 11 -6.72 -13.73 9.76
CA ILE A 11 -5.67 -13.34 10.71
C ILE A 11 -5.97 -13.89 12.10
N ARG A 12 -7.21 -13.76 12.60
CA ARG A 12 -7.58 -14.30 13.93
C ARG A 12 -7.53 -15.82 13.99
N ALA A 13 -7.71 -16.49 12.86
CA ALA A 13 -7.66 -17.94 12.75
C ALA A 13 -6.25 -18.48 12.45
N ASP A 14 -5.24 -17.62 12.31
CA ASP A 14 -3.88 -17.96 11.87
C ASP A 14 -3.83 -18.75 10.55
N ASP A 15 -4.79 -18.50 9.65
CA ASP A 15 -4.87 -19.15 8.34
C ASP A 15 -4.24 -18.27 7.25
N ALA A 16 -2.95 -18.49 7.03
CA ALA A 16 -2.17 -17.76 6.03
C ALA A 16 -2.71 -17.93 4.59
N ALA A 17 -3.32 -19.08 4.26
CA ALA A 17 -3.86 -19.32 2.92
C ALA A 17 -5.15 -18.53 2.71
N ALA A 18 -6.06 -18.54 3.70
CA ALA A 18 -7.27 -17.73 3.68
C ALA A 18 -6.93 -16.23 3.69
N GLU A 19 -5.91 -15.82 4.44
CA GLU A 19 -5.47 -14.42 4.48
C GLU A 19 -5.00 -13.96 3.10
N LYS A 20 -4.11 -14.73 2.45
CA LYS A 20 -3.61 -14.43 1.11
C LYS A 20 -4.75 -14.30 0.10
N LYS A 21 -5.71 -15.22 0.13
CA LYS A 21 -6.90 -15.20 -0.75
C LYS A 21 -7.77 -13.98 -0.51
N ALA A 22 -8.02 -13.62 0.75
CA ALA A 22 -8.81 -12.45 1.11
C ALA A 22 -8.10 -11.14 0.69
N ARG A 23 -6.79 -11.03 0.90
CA ARG A 23 -5.97 -9.89 0.45
C ARG A 23 -5.98 -9.75 -1.07
N ALA A 24 -5.91 -10.86 -1.82
CA ALA A 24 -5.99 -10.83 -3.28
C ALA A 24 -7.34 -10.28 -3.78
N ARG A 25 -8.45 -10.69 -3.15
CA ARG A 25 -9.79 -10.15 -3.46
C ARG A 25 -9.90 -8.66 -3.16
N VAL A 26 -9.35 -8.20 -2.05
CA VAL A 26 -9.29 -6.77 -1.73
C VAL A 26 -8.47 -6.02 -2.78
N HIS A 27 -7.32 -6.56 -3.19
CA HIS A 27 -6.48 -5.94 -4.20
C HIS A 27 -7.20 -5.79 -5.54
N ALA A 28 -7.86 -6.85 -6.01
CA ALA A 28 -8.66 -6.82 -7.24
C ALA A 28 -9.76 -5.75 -7.18
N ALA A 29 -10.47 -5.64 -6.05
CA ALA A 29 -11.47 -4.60 -5.86
C ALA A 29 -10.87 -3.18 -5.90
N LYS A 30 -9.69 -2.97 -5.29
CA LYS A 30 -9.00 -1.68 -5.33
C LYS A 30 -8.58 -1.27 -6.74
N LEU A 31 -8.10 -2.23 -7.53
CA LEU A 31 -7.78 -2.00 -8.94
C LEU A 31 -9.04 -1.60 -9.74
N ALA A 32 -10.13 -2.36 -9.58
CA ALA A 32 -11.38 -2.09 -10.27
C ALA A 32 -12.01 -0.74 -9.91
N LEU A 33 -11.78 -0.26 -8.68
CA LEU A 33 -12.23 1.06 -8.22
C LEU A 33 -11.29 2.21 -8.62
N GLY A 34 -10.13 1.92 -9.22
CA GLY A 34 -9.10 2.93 -9.51
C GLY A 34 -8.35 3.44 -8.27
N GLU A 35 -8.60 2.88 -7.07
CA GLU A 35 -7.81 3.17 -5.86
C GLU A 35 -6.36 2.68 -5.99
N ARG A 36 -6.12 1.72 -6.89
CA ARG A 36 -4.80 1.25 -7.30
C ARG A 36 -4.75 1.24 -8.82
N GLY A 37 -3.71 1.82 -9.38
CA GLY A 37 -3.56 2.01 -10.82
C GLY A 37 -2.56 3.12 -11.09
N PRO A 38 -2.36 3.50 -12.37
CA PRO A 38 -1.57 4.66 -12.72
C PRO A 38 -2.03 5.88 -11.93
N VAL A 39 -1.07 6.73 -11.60
CA VAL A 39 -1.34 8.01 -10.96
C VAL A 39 -2.28 8.84 -11.83
N TRP A 40 -3.17 9.62 -11.19
CA TRP A 40 -4.15 10.43 -11.90
C TRP A 40 -3.56 11.72 -12.50
N TRP A 41 -2.31 12.05 -12.18
CA TRP A 41 -1.56 13.18 -12.73
C TRP A 41 -0.72 12.77 -13.96
N ASN A 42 -0.42 13.74 -14.83
CA ASN A 42 0.31 13.53 -16.08
C ASN A 42 1.58 14.39 -16.21
N ASP A 43 2.05 14.98 -15.12
CA ASP A 43 3.22 15.87 -15.08
C ASP A 43 4.58 15.13 -15.09
N GLY A 44 4.55 13.80 -15.14
CA GLY A 44 5.75 12.96 -15.13
C GLY A 44 6.33 12.71 -13.73
N ALA A 45 5.69 13.19 -12.67
CA ALA A 45 6.12 12.90 -11.31
C ALA A 45 6.00 11.39 -11.00
N PRO A 46 7.01 10.78 -10.33
CA PRO A 46 7.02 9.35 -10.04
C PRO A 46 5.92 8.94 -9.06
N ASP A 47 5.37 7.74 -9.24
CA ASP A 47 4.51 7.12 -8.22
C ASP A 47 5.36 6.69 -7.02
N GLN A 48 5.22 7.39 -5.89
CA GLN A 48 5.92 7.07 -4.64
C GLN A 48 5.15 6.08 -3.74
N ASN A 49 4.04 5.50 -4.22
CA ASN A 49 3.23 4.60 -3.43
C ASN A 49 3.98 3.30 -3.10
N ARG A 50 3.97 2.91 -1.81
CA ARG A 50 4.74 1.77 -1.26
C ARG A 50 6.27 1.93 -1.32
N THR A 51 6.77 3.12 -1.63
CA THR A 51 8.18 3.46 -1.51
C THR A 51 8.44 3.98 -0.10
N PHE A 52 9.48 3.48 0.57
CA PHE A 52 9.90 4.07 1.85
C PHE A 52 10.36 5.52 1.63
N VAL A 53 10.09 6.40 2.59
CA VAL A 53 10.38 7.84 2.45
C VAL A 53 11.85 8.13 2.10
N HIS A 54 12.79 7.37 2.64
CA HIS A 54 14.22 7.48 2.36
C HIS A 54 14.63 7.04 0.94
N ASN A 55 13.79 6.25 0.26
CA ASN A 55 13.96 5.83 -1.14
C ASN A 55 13.09 6.65 -2.10
N SER A 56 12.43 7.69 -1.60
CA SER A 56 11.50 8.52 -2.38
C SER A 56 12.11 9.89 -2.70
N THR A 57 11.50 10.63 -3.63
CA THR A 57 11.83 12.04 -3.89
C THR A 57 11.62 12.96 -2.69
N TYR A 58 10.97 12.47 -1.63
CA TYR A 58 10.75 13.21 -0.37
C TYR A 58 11.85 12.99 0.67
N ALA A 59 12.91 12.23 0.37
CA ALA A 59 13.95 11.90 1.34
C ALA A 59 14.57 13.14 2.00
N ASP A 60 15.00 14.12 1.21
CA ASP A 60 15.66 15.34 1.72
C ASP A 60 14.71 16.21 2.54
N TRP A 61 13.46 16.36 2.06
CA TRP A 61 12.43 17.08 2.79
C TRP A 61 12.11 16.42 4.13
N TRP A 62 11.99 15.09 4.17
CA TRP A 62 11.74 14.32 5.38
C TRP A 62 12.87 14.46 6.39
N ALA A 63 14.12 14.37 5.94
CA ALA A 63 15.30 14.56 6.79
C ALA A 63 15.34 15.96 7.41
N ALA A 64 15.01 17.00 6.64
CA ALA A 64 14.93 18.37 7.13
C ALA A 64 13.87 18.59 8.24
N HIS A 65 12.86 17.71 8.32
CA HIS A 65 11.79 17.78 9.32
C HIS A 65 11.99 16.81 10.50
N GLY A 66 13.21 16.34 10.73
CA GLY A 66 13.54 15.46 11.87
C GLY A 66 13.23 13.98 11.63
N GLY A 67 12.98 13.60 10.38
CA GLY A 67 12.81 12.23 9.99
C GLY A 67 14.12 11.45 10.03
N ALA A 68 14.19 10.42 10.88
CA ALA A 68 15.36 9.54 10.92
C ALA A 68 15.40 8.60 9.71
N THR A 69 16.55 8.51 9.05
CA THR A 69 16.83 7.47 8.07
C THR A 69 17.22 6.20 8.82
N PRO A 70 16.50 5.08 8.68
CA PRO A 70 16.94 3.81 9.27
C PRO A 70 18.28 3.42 8.62
N SER A 71 19.28 3.16 9.46
CA SER A 71 20.61 2.67 9.09
C SER A 71 20.58 1.21 8.63
#